data_AF-A0A512PNR6-F1
#
_entry.id   AF-A0A512PNR6-F1
#
_cell.length_a   1.000
_cell.length_b   1.000
_cell.length_c   1.000
_cell.angle_alpha   90.00
_cell.angle_beta   90.00
_cell.angle_gamma   90.00
#
_symmetry.space_group_name_H-M   'P 1'
#
loop_
_entity.id
_entity.type
_entity.pdbx_description
1 polymer ?
#
loop_
_entity_poly.entity_id
_entity_poly.type
_entity_poly.pdbx_seq_one_letter_code
_entity_poly.pdbx_strand_id
1 'polypeptide(L)' 'MSPMDIDFNQRLKPIKKGHVLKVRGHDYSHGTNVHQHGALRYRIAGGYVTGNSRYVKVVR' A
#
# COMPACT_ATOMS: atom_id res chain seq x y z
N MET A 1 -21.94 7.44 -1.31
CA MET A 1 -20.90 8.42 -1.69
C MET A 1 -19.58 7.91 -1.14
N SER A 2 -18.85 7.11 -1.92
CA SER A 2 -17.62 6.46 -1.49
C SER A 2 -16.44 7.43 -1.64
N PRO A 3 -15.58 7.60 -0.63
CA PRO A 3 -14.56 8.64 -0.64
C PRO A 3 -13.37 8.20 -1.51
N MET A 4 -13.18 8.94 -2.61
CA MET A 4 -11.95 9.04 -3.41
C MET A 4 -11.16 7.74 -3.63
N ASP A 5 -11.44 7.09 -4.76
CA ASP A 5 -10.47 6.23 -5.41
C ASP A 5 -9.19 7.03 -5.66
N ILE A 6 -8.08 6.62 -5.06
CA ILE A 6 -6.76 7.15 -5.40
C ILE A 6 -6.45 6.66 -6.81
N ASP A 7 -6.30 7.60 -7.74
CA ASP A 7 -5.87 7.32 -9.10
C ASP A 7 -4.48 6.65 -9.06
N PHE A 8 -4.43 5.37 -9.47
CA PHE A 8 -3.22 4.55 -9.47
C PHE A 8 -2.13 5.07 -10.44
N ASN A 9 -2.40 6.14 -11.19
CA ASN A 9 -1.44 6.79 -12.10
C ASN A 9 -0.38 7.67 -11.41
N GLN A 10 -0.49 7.96 -10.12
CA GLN A 10 0.55 8.72 -9.43
C GLN A 10 1.63 7.82 -8.84
N ARG A 11 2.77 7.74 -9.55
CA ARG A 11 4.00 7.18 -8.98
C ARG A 11 4.40 8.05 -7.79
N LEU A 12 4.31 7.48 -6.59
CA LEU A 12 4.80 8.13 -5.37
C LEU A 12 6.27 8.55 -5.56
N LYS A 13 6.63 9.70 -4.99
CA LYS A 13 8.01 10.19 -5.01
C LYS A 13 8.96 9.09 -4.49
N PRO A 14 10.11 8.86 -5.13
CA PRO A 14 11.05 7.84 -4.70
C PRO A 14 11.45 8.05 -3.25
N ILE A 15 11.33 7.00 -2.44
CA ILE A 15 11.74 7.00 -1.04
C ILE A 15 13.21 6.58 -0.99
N LYS A 16 14.06 7.41 -0.37
CA LYS A 16 15.49 7.11 -0.25
C LYS A 16 15.71 5.88 0.63
N LYS A 17 16.73 5.07 0.30
CA LYS A 17 17.18 3.97 1.16
C LYS A 17 17.51 4.48 2.56
N GLY A 18 17.11 3.74 3.59
CA GLY A 18 17.32 4.10 4.99
C GLY A 18 16.28 5.08 5.56
N HIS A 19 15.32 5.54 4.75
CA HIS A 19 14.22 6.35 5.26
C HIS A 19 13.23 5.51 6.07
N VAL A 20 12.92 5.94 7.29
CA VAL A 20 11.98 5.26 8.19
C VAL A 20 10.57 5.78 7.94
N LEU A 21 9.67 4.89 7.54
CA LEU A 21 8.25 5.19 7.37
C LEU A 21 7.49 4.94 8.68
N LYS A 22 6.87 5.98 9.24
CA LYS A 22 6.01 5.83 10.42
C LYS A 22 4.65 5.25 10.03
N VAL A 23 4.40 4.01 10.43
CA VAL A 23 3.13 3.33 10.26
C VAL A 23 2.11 3.86 11.28
N ARG A 24 0.92 4.21 10.82
CA ARG A 24 -0.20 4.72 11.62
C ARG A 24 -1.31 3.69 11.83
N GLY A 25 -1.28 2.60 11.07
CA GLY A 25 -2.29 1.54 11.10
C GLY A 25 -2.06 0.55 9.96
N HIS A 26 -2.88 -0.49 9.91
CA HIS A 26 -2.85 -1.48 8.85
C HIS A 26 -4.27 -1.80 8.37
N ASP A 27 -4.38 -2.24 7.12
CA ASP A 27 -5.62 -2.62 6.47
C ASP A 27 -5.37 -3.80 5.51
N TYR A 28 -6.41 -4.53 5.17
CA TYR A 28 -6.38 -5.62 4.18
C TYR A 28 -7.17 -5.21 2.96
N SER A 29 -6.59 -5.38 1.76
CA SER A 29 -7.24 -4.91 0.52
C SER A 29 -8.61 -5.56 0.23
N HIS A 30 -8.91 -6.71 0.83
CA HIS A 30 -10.19 -7.41 0.71
C HIS A 30 -10.61 -7.91 2.10
N GLY A 31 -11.24 -7.05 2.90
CA GLY A 31 -11.65 -7.37 4.26
C GLY A 31 -12.85 -8.33 4.38
N THR A 32 -13.61 -8.54 3.30
CA THR A 32 -14.92 -9.23 3.32
C THR A 32 -15.03 -10.45 2.40
N ASN A 33 -13.97 -10.85 1.69
CA ASN A 33 -14.00 -12.02 0.80
C ASN A 33 -13.08 -13.14 1.31
N VAL A 34 -13.66 -14.16 1.94
CA VAL A 34 -12.95 -15.33 2.48
C VAL A 34 -12.29 -16.21 1.39
N HIS A 35 -12.64 -16.02 0.12
CA HIS A 35 -12.04 -16.73 -1.02
C HIS A 35 -10.90 -15.97 -1.69
N GLN A 36 -10.68 -14.70 -1.33
CA GLN A 36 -9.61 -13.86 -1.89
C GLN A 36 -8.75 -13.32 -0.76
N HIS A 37 -7.54 -13.87 -0.62
CA HIS A 37 -6.57 -13.37 0.34
C HIS A 37 -6.23 -11.91 0.04
N GLY A 38 -6.73 -10.99 0.88
CA GLY A 38 -6.36 -9.58 0.83
C GLY A 38 -4.87 -9.39 1.07
N ALA A 39 -4.30 -8.32 0.50
CA ALA A 39 -2.92 -7.95 0.76
C ALA A 39 -2.86 -7.03 1.98
N LEU A 40 -2.00 -7.36 2.94
CA LEU A 40 -1.67 -6.47 4.05
C LEU A 40 -1.06 -5.18 3.52
N ARG A 41 -1.61 -4.06 3.98
CA ARG A 41 -1.17 -2.69 3.64
C ARG A 41 -0.97 -1.90 4.92
N TYR A 42 0.14 -1.17 4.99
CA TYR A 42 0.44 -0.27 6.11
C TYR A 42 0.10 1.16 5.73
N ARG A 43 -0.69 1.83 6.57
CA ARG A 43 -1.05 3.24 6.39
C ARG A 43 0.07 4.14 6.89
N ILE A 44 0.53 5.06 6.04
CA ILE A 44 1.51 6.10 6.35
C ILE A 44 0.91 7.48 6.04
N ALA A 45 1.62 8.57 6.36
CA ALA A 45 1.13 9.94 6.14
C ALA A 45 0.76 10.24 4.68
N GLY A 46 1.37 9.55 3.71
CA GLY A 46 1.16 9.74 2.27
C GLY A 46 0.39 8.64 1.55
N GLY A 47 -0.32 7.76 2.28
CA GLY A 47 -1.11 6.67 1.68
C GLY A 47 -0.79 5.30 2.27
N TYR A 48 -0.73 4.27 1.42
CA TYR A 48 -0.50 2.88 1.83
C TYR A 48 0.75 2.30 1.18
N VAL A 49 1.49 1.51 1.94
CA VAL A 49 2.64 0.73 1.45
C VAL A 49 2.41 -0.75 1.70
N THR A 50 2.84 -1.60 0.77
CA THR A 50 2.86 -3.06 0.93
C THR A 50 4.24 -3.61 0.55
N GLY A 51 4.71 -4.60 1.31
CA GLY A 51 5.91 -5.36 1.01
C GLY A 51 5.62 -6.68 0.29
N ASN A 52 4.37 -6.95 -0.10
CA ASN A 52 3.98 -8.19 -0.74
C ASN A 52 4.60 -8.30 -2.15
N SER A 53 5.45 -9.31 -2.35
CA SER A 53 6.20 -9.55 -3.59
C SER A 53 5.32 -9.78 -4.82
N ARG A 54 4.04 -10.15 -4.64
CA ARG A 54 3.07 -10.23 -5.74
C ARG A 54 2.79 -8.87 -6.39
N TYR A 55 2.93 -7.78 -5.63
CA TYR A 55 2.63 -6.41 -6.07
C TYR A 55 3.87 -5.52 -6.14
N VAL A 56 5.02 -6.00 -5.66
CA VAL A 56 6.28 -5.26 -5.64
C VAL A 56 7.26 -5.90 -6.61
N LYS A 57 7.75 -5.10 -7.56
CA LYS A 57 8.83 -5.50 -8.48
C LYS A 57 10.12 -4.79 -8.07
N VAL A 58 11.20 -5.56 -7.96
CA VAL A 58 12.54 -4.98 -7.84
C VAL A 58 12.91 -4.37 -9.19
N VAL A 59 13.11 -3.05 -9.21
CA VAL A 59 13.70 -2.33 -10.34
C VAL A 59 15.19 -2.20 -10.06
N ARG A 60 16.03 -2.69 -10.97
CA ARG A 60 17.49 -2.56 -10.94
C ARG A 60 17.91 -1.38 -11.79
#